data_AF-A8KCT8-F1
#
_entry.id   AF-A8KCT8-F1
#
_cell.length_a   1.000
_cell.length_b   1.000
_cell.length_c   1.000
_cell.angle_alpha   90.00
_cell.angle_beta   90.00
_cell.angle_gamma   90.00
#
_symmetry.space_group_name_H-M   'P 1'
#
loop_
_entity.id
_entity.type
_entity.pdbx_description
1 polymer ?
#
loop_
_entity_poly.entity_id
_entity_poly.type
_entity_poly.pdbx_seq_one_letter_code
_entity_poly.pdbx_strand_id
1 'polypeptide(L)'
;LAFSALVASASAFAPGASVQPRLRSGATSVSMTMDKSNRAPVVTVFDHRGCQRGKRNTEYQGLPANSQDDEMLVKVAMQKVAINEAAATDLVQQLLGTLKK
;
A
#
# COMPACT_ATOMS: atom_id res chain seq x y z
N LEU A 1 30.39 47.71 -9.29
CA LEU A 1 31.80 47.27 -9.36
C LEU A 1 32.12 46.51 -8.08
N ALA A 2 32.87 45.41 -8.20
CA ALA A 2 32.77 44.17 -7.41
C ALA A 2 33.40 44.17 -5.99
N PHE A 3 32.87 43.28 -5.13
CA PHE A 3 33.50 42.51 -4.02
C PHE A 3 32.48 41.40 -3.67
N SER A 4 32.74 40.14 -3.32
CA SER A 4 33.95 39.33 -3.15
C SER A 4 33.49 37.85 -3.20
N ALA A 5 34.36 36.94 -3.66
CA ALA A 5 34.10 35.51 -3.70
C ALA A 5 34.00 34.89 -2.29
N LEU A 6 32.94 34.12 -2.01
CA LEU A 6 32.89 33.18 -0.89
C LEU A 6 33.07 31.76 -1.43
N VAL A 7 34.25 31.20 -1.18
CA VAL A 7 34.65 29.83 -1.47
C VAL A 7 33.91 28.84 -0.56
N ALA A 8 33.29 27.86 -1.23
CA ALA A 8 33.22 26.42 -0.97
C ALA A 8 33.30 25.83 0.46
N SER A 9 32.41 24.85 0.68
CA SER A 9 32.65 23.56 1.35
C SER A 9 32.74 23.53 2.89
N ALA A 10 31.58 23.47 3.57
CA ALA A 10 31.48 22.88 4.91
C ALA A 10 30.02 22.57 5.32
N SER A 11 29.37 21.59 4.70
CA SER A 11 28.22 20.90 5.34
C SER A 11 28.08 19.43 4.97
N ALA A 12 29.07 18.83 4.30
CA ALA A 12 29.04 17.43 3.90
C ALA A 12 29.29 16.43 5.04
N PHE A 13 29.56 16.88 6.27
CA PHE A 13 29.71 16.01 7.44
C PHE A 13 29.15 16.69 8.70
N ALA A 14 27.83 16.79 8.79
CA ALA A 14 27.14 16.91 10.06
C ALA A 14 26.60 15.52 10.46
N PRO A 15 27.03 14.92 11.58
CA PRO A 15 26.46 13.67 12.05
C PRO A 15 25.10 13.99 12.69
N GLY A 16 24.01 13.67 11.99
CA GLY A 16 22.67 13.82 12.56
C GLY A 16 21.60 14.31 11.59
N ALA A 17 21.46 13.65 10.44
CA ALA A 17 20.18 13.64 9.75
C ALA A 17 19.76 12.17 9.66
N SER A 18 19.17 11.67 10.75
CA SER A 18 18.35 10.48 10.65
C SER A 18 17.32 10.77 9.55
N VAL A 19 17.37 10.01 8.46
CA VAL A 19 16.25 9.90 7.53
C VAL A 19 15.15 9.22 8.32
N GLN A 20 14.46 10.02 9.14
CA GLN A 20 13.22 9.62 9.76
C GLN A 20 12.25 9.44 8.59
N PRO A 21 11.58 8.27 8.47
CA PRO A 21 10.43 8.16 7.60
C PRO A 21 9.45 9.24 8.04
N ARG A 22 9.40 10.35 7.29
CA ARG A 22 8.42 11.39 7.55
C ARG A 22 7.09 10.78 7.15
N LEU A 23 6.40 10.19 8.13
CA LEU A 23 4.97 9.98 8.06
C LEU A 23 4.40 11.29 7.52
N ARG A 24 3.76 11.23 6.35
CA ARG A 24 2.95 12.32 5.83
C ARG A 24 1.74 12.46 6.77
N SER A 25 1.97 12.94 7.99
CA SER A 25 0.93 13.43 8.89
C SER A 25 0.46 14.76 8.32
N GLY A 26 -0.32 14.66 7.25
CA GLY A 26 -0.93 15.76 6.51
C GLY A 26 -2.31 15.38 6.00
N ALA A 27 -2.89 14.28 6.48
CA ALA A 27 -4.28 13.95 6.24
C ALA A 27 -5.15 14.67 7.28
N THR A 28 -5.16 16.00 7.27
CA THR A 28 -6.24 16.79 7.89
C THR A 28 -7.46 16.89 6.96
N SER A 29 -7.41 16.26 5.78
CA SER A 29 -8.49 16.21 4.78
C SER A 29 -8.97 14.79 4.45
N VAL A 30 -8.74 13.80 5.34
CA VAL A 30 -9.46 12.53 5.23
C VAL A 30 -10.92 12.78 5.57
N SER A 31 -11.73 12.89 4.52
CA SER A 31 -13.18 12.89 4.67
C SER A 31 -13.60 11.51 5.17
N MET A 32 -14.04 11.42 6.42
CA MET A 32 -14.62 10.20 7.00
C MET A 32 -16.07 9.99 6.54
N THR A 33 -16.53 10.75 5.54
CA THR A 33 -17.86 10.62 4.97
C THR A 33 -17.98 9.32 4.18
N MET A 34 -19.06 8.57 4.42
CA MET A 34 -19.43 7.44 3.58
C MET A 34 -19.76 7.91 2.16
N ASP A 35 -19.03 7.43 1.15
CA ASP A 35 -19.18 7.84 -0.25
C ASP A 35 -20.38 7.17 -0.97
N LYS A 36 -21.03 6.20 -0.30
CA LYS A 36 -22.18 5.40 -0.81
C LYS A 36 -21.92 4.72 -2.16
N SER A 37 -20.66 4.61 -2.58
CA SER A 37 -20.30 4.07 -3.90
C SER A 37 -20.30 2.54 -3.93
N ASN A 38 -20.51 1.92 -2.76
CA ASN A 38 -20.29 0.49 -2.51
C ASN A 38 -18.86 0.04 -2.88
N ARG A 39 -17.89 0.96 -2.87
CA ARG A 39 -16.48 0.62 -3.10
C ARG A 39 -15.73 0.47 -1.79
N ALA A 40 -14.89 -0.55 -1.73
CA ALA A 40 -13.98 -0.78 -0.62
C ALA A 40 -12.55 -0.93 -1.14
N PRO A 41 -11.54 -0.57 -0.35
CA PRO A 41 -10.15 -0.86 -0.67
C PRO A 41 -9.93 -2.37 -0.55
N VAL A 42 -9.79 -3.05 -1.68
CA VAL A 42 -9.36 -4.45 -1.72
C VAL A 42 -7.84 -4.44 -1.67
N VAL A 43 -7.31 -4.95 -0.57
CA VAL A 43 -5.88 -5.06 -0.31
C VAL A 43 -5.46 -6.51 -0.57
N THR A 44 -4.55 -6.69 -1.52
CA THR A 44 -3.91 -7.99 -1.79
C THR A 44 -2.44 -7.89 -1.43
N VAL A 45 -2.01 -8.67 -0.44
CA VAL A 45 -0.62 -8.76 0.00
C VAL A 45 0.02 -9.94 -0.72
N PHE A 46 1.01 -9.64 -1.56
CA PHE A 46 1.82 -10.63 -2.25
C PHE A 46 3.17 -10.73 -1.55
N ASP A 47 3.36 -11.79 -0.78
CA ASP A 47 4.69 -12.22 -0.35
C ASP A 47 5.11 -13.35 -1.27
N HIS A 48 5.86 -13.02 -2.32
CA HIS A 48 6.29 -13.96 -3.36
C HIS A 48 7.77 -14.31 -3.22
N ARG A 49 8.33 -14.27 -2.01
CA ARG A 49 9.72 -14.63 -1.77
C ARG A 49 9.99 -16.07 -2.23
N GLY A 50 10.95 -16.24 -3.14
CA GLY A 50 11.30 -17.54 -3.73
C GLY A 50 10.26 -18.10 -4.74
N CYS A 51 9.23 -17.33 -5.11
CA CYS A 51 8.21 -17.79 -6.05
C CYS A 51 8.70 -17.72 -7.50
N GLN A 52 8.85 -18.88 -8.14
CA GLN A 52 9.16 -18.99 -9.57
C GLN A 52 7.87 -19.02 -10.39
N ARG A 53 7.17 -17.88 -10.47
CA ARG A 53 5.89 -17.74 -11.22
C ARG A 53 6.05 -17.86 -12.76
N GLY A 54 7.23 -18.23 -13.26
CA GLY A 54 7.54 -18.31 -14.70
C GLY A 54 7.68 -16.96 -15.42
N LYS A 55 7.42 -15.84 -14.74
CA LYS A 55 7.63 -14.46 -15.23
C LYS A 55 8.11 -13.57 -14.08
N ARG A 56 8.84 -12.51 -14.41
CA ARG A 56 9.26 -11.48 -13.43
C ARG A 56 8.04 -10.75 -12.86
N ASN A 57 8.11 -10.29 -11.60
CA ASN A 57 7.14 -9.35 -11.04
C ASN A 57 7.25 -8.03 -11.82
N THR A 58 6.22 -7.68 -12.59
CA THR A 58 6.22 -6.50 -13.49
C THR A 58 5.14 -5.49 -13.15
N GLU A 59 4.26 -5.83 -12.20
CA GLU A 59 3.11 -5.02 -11.82
C GLU A 59 3.55 -3.71 -11.12
N TYR A 60 4.65 -3.72 -10.36
CA TYR A 60 5.28 -2.53 -9.81
C TYR A 60 6.37 -2.02 -10.76
N GLN A 61 6.22 -0.79 -11.23
CA GLN A 61 7.13 -0.13 -12.19
C GLN A 61 8.01 0.96 -11.52
N GLY A 62 7.97 1.04 -10.19
CA GLY A 62 8.80 1.97 -9.42
C GLY A 62 10.24 1.50 -9.29
N LEU A 63 11.03 2.26 -8.53
CA LEU A 63 12.42 1.93 -8.27
C LEU A 63 12.52 0.63 -7.46
N PRO A 64 13.46 -0.27 -7.80
CA PRO A 64 13.72 -1.46 -7.01
C PRO A 64 14.35 -1.08 -5.67
N ALA A 65 14.09 -1.89 -4.65
CA ALA A 65 14.70 -1.77 -3.33
C ALA A 65 16.10 -2.42 -3.28
N ASN A 66 16.41 -3.33 -4.23
CA ASN A 66 17.60 -4.19 -4.21
C ASN A 66 17.69 -5.05 -2.95
N SER A 67 16.53 -5.47 -2.45
CA SER A 67 16.35 -6.27 -1.22
C SER A 67 15.24 -7.31 -1.47
N GLN A 68 14.85 -8.03 -0.41
CA GLN A 68 13.71 -8.94 -0.45
C GLN A 68 12.39 -8.24 -0.83
N ASP A 69 12.32 -6.90 -0.71
CA ASP A 69 11.13 -6.13 -1.04
C ASP A 69 10.81 -6.16 -2.54
N ASP A 70 11.78 -6.47 -3.41
CA ASP A 70 11.53 -6.64 -4.86
C ASP A 70 10.68 -7.88 -5.19
N GLU A 71 10.60 -8.82 -4.24
CA GLU A 71 9.77 -10.03 -4.32
C GLU A 71 8.45 -9.89 -3.56
N MET A 72 8.17 -8.74 -2.95
CA MET A 72 6.97 -8.46 -2.18
C MET A 72 6.19 -7.28 -2.77
N LEU A 73 4.85 -7.35 -2.75
CA LEU A 73 4.00 -6.30 -3.31
C LEU A 73 2.69 -6.19 -2.56
N VAL A 74 2.23 -4.96 -2.32
CA VAL A 74 0.87 -4.70 -1.85
C VAL A 74 0.07 -4.03 -2.96
N LYS A 75 -0.96 -4.70 -3.45
CA LYS A 75 -1.91 -4.14 -4.40
C LYS A 75 -3.11 -3.61 -3.64
N VAL A 76 -3.41 -2.32 -3.81
CA VAL A 76 -4.62 -1.70 -3.29
C VAL A 76 -5.45 -1.21 -4.46
N ALA A 77 -6.69 -1.67 -4.55
CA ALA A 77 -7.64 -1.21 -5.56
C ALA A 77 -8.99 -0.92 -4.92
N MET A 78 -9.58 0.23 -5.21
CA MET A 78 -10.97 0.52 -4.83
C MET A 78 -11.90 -0.25 -5.76
N GLN A 79 -12.46 -1.36 -5.28
CA GLN A 79 -13.35 -2.21 -6.05
C GLN A 79 -14.77 -2.11 -5.52
N LYS A 80 -15.75 -2.21 -6.41
CA LYS A 80 -17.16 -2.29 -6.01
C LYS A 80 -17.41 -3.66 -5.38
N VAL A 81 -17.87 -3.68 -4.14
CA VAL A 81 -18.21 -4.90 -3.42
C VAL A 81 -19.60 -5.34 -3.88
N ALA A 82 -19.66 -6.49 -4.52
CA ALA A 82 -20.91 -7.12 -4.95
C ALA A 82 -20.97 -8.53 -4.34
N ILE A 83 -22.16 -8.93 -3.92
CA ILE A 83 -22.43 -10.26 -3.39
C ILE A 83 -22.99 -11.11 -4.52
N ASN A 84 -22.49 -12.35 -4.65
CA ASN A 84 -23.08 -13.34 -5.53
C ASN A 84 -24.30 -13.98 -4.84
N GLU A 85 -25.44 -14.05 -5.53
CA GLU A 85 -26.68 -14.64 -5.00
C GLU A 85 -26.52 -16.12 -4.59
N ALA A 86 -25.65 -16.88 -5.27
CA ALA A 86 -25.35 -18.26 -4.89
C ALA A 86 -24.69 -18.32 -3.51
N ALA A 87 -23.68 -17.47 -3.26
CA ALA A 87 -23.01 -17.41 -1.95
C ALA A 87 -23.96 -16.96 -0.82
N ALA A 88 -24.93 -16.09 -1.14
CA ALA A 88 -25.95 -15.69 -0.19
C ALA A 88 -26.89 -16.87 0.17
N THR A 89 -27.27 -17.67 -0.81
CA THR A 89 -28.15 -18.84 -0.61
C THR A 89 -27.45 -19.91 0.23
N ASP A 90 -26.18 -20.18 -0.05
CA ASP A 90 -25.38 -21.15 0.71
C ASP A 90 -25.24 -20.73 2.18
N LEU A 91 -25.01 -19.43 2.43
CA LEU A 91 -24.90 -18.90 3.77
C LEU A 91 -26.22 -19.03 4.55
N VAL A 92 -27.36 -18.76 3.91
CA VAL A 92 -28.68 -18.95 4.55
C VAL A 92 -28.90 -20.40 4.94
N GLN A 93 -28.57 -21.36 4.07
CA GLN A 93 -28.67 -22.79 4.37
C GLN A 93 -27.77 -23.19 5.55
N GLN A 94 -26.52 -22.70 5.58
CA GLN A 94 -25.60 -22.96 6.69
C GLN A 94 -26.12 -22.39 8.02
N LEU A 95 -26.67 -21.18 8.03
CA LEU A 95 -27.20 -20.55 9.23
C LEU A 95 -28.40 -21.31 9.79
N LEU A 96 -29.33 -21.74 8.92
CA LEU A 96 -30.48 -22.55 9.33
C LEU A 96 -30.07 -23.89 9.98
N GLY A 97 -29.00 -24.52 9.50
CA GLY A 97 -28.49 -25.77 10.06
C GLY A 97 -27.68 -25.61 11.35
N THR A 98 -27.11 -24.44 11.62
CA THR A 98 -26.19 -24.19 12.76
C THR A 98 -26.81 -23.39 13.90
N LEU A 99 -27.90 -22.67 13.65
CA LEU A 99 -28.62 -21.93 14.69
C LEU A 99 -29.26 -22.91 15.69
N LYS A 100 -28.63 -23.02 16.85
CA LYS A 100 -29.24 -23.62 18.05
C LYS A 100 -30.11 -22.56 18.71
N LYS A 101 -31.33 -22.96 19.11
CA LYS A 101 -32.21 -22.14 19.94
C LYS A 101 -31.59 -21.87 21.31
#